data_AF-A0A5Y7LDS4-F1
#
_entry.id   AF-A0A5Y7LDS4-F1
#
_cell.length_a   1.000
_cell.length_b   1.000
_cell.length_c   1.000
_cell.angle_alpha   90.00
_cell.angle_beta   90.00
_cell.angle_gamma   90.00
#
_symmetry.space_group_name_H-M   'P 1'
#
loop_
_entity.id
_entity.type
_entity.pdbx_description
1 polymer ?
#
loop_
_entity_poly.entity_id
_entity_poly.type
_entity_poly.pdbx_seq_one_letter_code
_entity_poly.pdbx_strand_id
1 'polypeptide(L)'
;MPTLDVTDVLFDPDFCDFNLWVTRRAQTVDEDGIGSDSEVKTQFAGVVTVDRSLENRRMQAGQVISGAILIVTTERLTQGQTGRDADIVTYQNRDYRVTFV
;
A
#
# COMPACT_ATOMS: atom_id res chain seq x y z
N MET A 1 13.07 17.30 -18.39
CA MET A 1 13.08 16.57 -17.10
C MET A 1 14.43 15.87 -17.01
N PRO A 2 15.21 16.02 -15.93
CA PRO A 2 16.46 15.28 -15.79
C PRO A 2 16.13 13.78 -15.78
N THR A 3 16.84 13.00 -16.60
CA THR A 3 16.72 11.54 -16.70
C THR A 3 17.42 10.86 -15.53
N LEU A 4 17.07 11.25 -14.30
CA LEU A 4 17.63 10.64 -13.11
C LEU A 4 17.06 9.23 -12.97
N ASP A 5 17.81 8.26 -13.47
CA ASP A 5 17.52 6.86 -13.26
C ASP A 5 17.97 6.46 -11.85
N VAL A 6 16.99 6.09 -11.02
CA VAL A 6 17.21 5.63 -9.64
C VAL A 6 16.93 4.14 -9.48
N THR A 7 16.77 3.45 -10.61
CA THR A 7 16.47 2.01 -10.68
C THR A 7 17.48 1.22 -9.86
N ASP A 8 18.79 1.44 -10.09
CA ASP A 8 19.87 0.72 -9.43
C ASP A 8 19.80 0.84 -7.88
N VAL A 9 19.53 2.05 -7.38
CA VAL A 9 19.40 2.32 -5.94
C VAL A 9 18.13 1.69 -5.34
N LEU A 10 17.03 1.64 -6.11
CA LEU A 10 15.78 1.02 -5.67
C LEU A 10 15.81 -0.51 -5.71
N PHE A 11 16.72 -1.11 -6.47
CA PHE A 11 16.91 -2.56 -6.54
C PHE A 11 18.13 -3.05 -5.75
N ASP A 12 18.89 -2.14 -5.14
CA ASP A 12 20.02 -2.48 -4.29
C ASP A 12 19.55 -3.28 -3.05
N PRO A 13 20.10 -4.47 -2.78
CA PRO A 13 19.64 -5.35 -1.72
C PRO A 13 19.89 -4.82 -0.30
N ASP A 14 20.77 -3.82 -0.14
CA ASP A 14 21.02 -3.19 1.16
C ASP A 14 19.95 -2.14 1.48
N PHE A 15 19.19 -1.68 0.47
CA PHE A 15 18.13 -0.67 0.61
C PHE A 15 16.72 -1.21 0.38
N CYS A 16 16.56 -2.21 -0.48
CA CYS A 16 15.26 -2.70 -0.93
C CYS A 16 14.77 -3.88 -0.09
N ASP A 17 13.55 -3.79 0.43
CA ASP A 17 12.87 -4.91 1.07
C ASP A 17 12.07 -5.70 0.02
N PHE A 18 12.37 -6.98 -0.13
CA PHE A 18 11.71 -7.89 -1.07
C PHE A 18 10.55 -8.69 -0.44
N ASN A 19 10.29 -8.53 0.85
CA ASN A 19 9.27 -9.28 1.59
C ASN A 19 7.98 -8.48 1.81
N LEU A 20 7.76 -7.45 0.99
CA LEU A 20 6.53 -6.67 0.98
C LEU A 20 5.43 -7.42 0.22
N TRP A 21 4.23 -7.38 0.77
CA TRP A 21 3.05 -7.99 0.16
C TRP A 21 1.97 -6.95 -0.03
N VAL A 22 1.42 -6.87 -1.23
CA VAL A 22 0.20 -6.10 -1.50
C VAL A 22 -0.98 -7.05 -1.58
N THR A 23 -2.02 -6.73 -0.82
CA THR A 23 -3.32 -7.41 -0.86
C THR A 23 -4.30 -6.47 -1.52
N ARG A 24 -4.85 -6.90 -2.65
CA ARG A 24 -5.82 -6.15 -3.45
C ARG A 24 -7.18 -6.80 -3.30
N ARG A 25 -8.18 -5.98 -3.02
CA ARG A 25 -9.57 -6.40 -2.87
C ARG A 25 -10.37 -5.89 -4.05
N ALA A 26 -10.93 -6.82 -4.82
CA ALA A 26 -11.84 -6.51 -5.90
C ALA A 26 -13.25 -6.93 -5.48
N GLN A 27 -14.11 -5.92 -5.30
CA GLN A 27 -15.52 -6.12 -5.01
C GLN A 27 -16.28 -6.35 -6.32
N THR A 28 -17.01 -7.45 -6.38
CA THR A 28 -17.95 -7.75 -7.45
C THR A 28 -19.35 -7.81 -6.88
N VAL A 29 -20.33 -7.33 -7.62
CA VAL A 29 -21.74 -7.39 -7.23
C VAL A 29 -22.42 -8.39 -8.14
N ASP A 30 -23.08 -9.38 -7.53
CA ASP A 30 -23.85 -10.39 -8.27
C ASP A 30 -25.22 -9.83 -8.73
N GLU A 31 -25.96 -10.59 -9.55
CA GLU A 31 -27.28 -10.22 -10.08
C GLU A 31 -28.31 -9.96 -8.96
N ASP A 32 -28.16 -10.63 -7.81
CA ASP A 32 -28.97 -10.39 -6.60
C ASP A 32 -28.54 -9.16 -5.76
N GLY A 33 -27.54 -8.40 -6.23
CA GLY A 33 -27.07 -7.19 -5.53
C GLY A 33 -26.19 -7.47 -4.31
N ILE A 34 -25.72 -8.71 -4.13
CA ILE A 34 -24.82 -9.10 -3.05
C ILE A 34 -23.37 -8.87 -3.49
N GLY A 35 -22.61 -8.12 -2.67
CA GLY A 35 -21.19 -7.91 -2.87
C GLY A 35 -20.36 -9.11 -2.43
N SER A 36 -19.48 -9.60 -3.29
CA SER A 36 -18.43 -10.57 -2.94
C SER A 36 -17.06 -9.94 -3.15
N ASP A 37 -16.16 -10.18 -2.20
CA ASP A 37 -14.78 -9.66 -2.25
C ASP A 37 -13.83 -10.79 -2.66
N SER A 38 -13.01 -10.51 -3.67
CA SER A 38 -11.92 -11.39 -4.08
C SER A 38 -10.58 -10.78 -3.69
N GLU A 39 -9.83 -11.49 -2.84
CA GLU A 39 -8.51 -11.08 -2.37
C GLU A 39 -7.42 -11.66 -3.27
N VAL A 40 -6.60 -10.78 -3.85
CA VAL A 40 -5.40 -11.15 -4.60
C VAL A 40 -4.18 -10.63 -3.86
N LYS A 41 -3.30 -11.55 -3.46
CA LYS A 41 -2.05 -11.23 -2.76
C LYS A 41 -0.86 -11.38 -3.71
N THR A 42 -0.03 -10.35 -3.78
CA THR A 42 1.13 -10.30 -4.68
C THR A 42 2.34 -9.77 -3.92
N GLN A 43 3.50 -10.39 -4.11
CA GLN A 43 4.75 -9.93 -3.53
C GLN A 43 5.36 -8.83 -4.40
N PHE A 44 5.94 -7.81 -3.77
CA PHE A 44 6.64 -6.75 -4.47
C PHE A 44 7.86 -6.28 -3.67
N ALA A 45 8.67 -5.42 -4.27
CA ALA A 45 9.88 -4.88 -3.67
C ALA A 45 9.79 -3.35 -3.52
N GLY A 46 10.41 -2.81 -2.48
CA GLY A 46 10.45 -1.37 -2.27
C GLY A 46 11.30 -0.96 -1.07
N VAL A 47 11.67 0.32 -1.06
CA VAL A 47 12.41 0.92 0.06
C VAL A 47 11.40 1.44 1.09
N VAL A 48 11.52 0.98 2.33
CA VAL A 48 10.63 1.38 3.43
C VAL A 48 11.37 2.31 4.38
N THR A 49 10.83 3.51 4.57
CA THR A 49 11.35 4.46 5.56
C THR A 49 10.27 4.85 6.55
N VAL A 50 10.67 5.25 7.76
CA VAL A 50 9.73 5.82 8.73
C VAL A 50 9.22 7.16 8.24
N ASP A 51 7.91 7.35 8.26
CA ASP A 51 7.34 8.68 8.06
C ASP A 51 7.39 9.44 9.39
N ARG A 52 7.96 10.66 9.38
CA ARG A 52 8.10 11.49 10.58
C ARG A 52 6.81 12.24 10.95
N SER A 53 5.79 12.22 10.09
CA SER A 53 4.57 13.01 10.26
C SER A 53 3.47 12.17 10.89
N LEU A 54 3.53 12.05 12.22
CA LEU A 54 2.38 11.60 13.00
C LEU A 54 1.60 12.82 13.51
N GLU A 55 0.67 13.31 12.69
CA GLU A 55 -0.53 13.93 13.26
C GLU A 55 -1.49 12.79 13.63
N ASN A 56 -1.68 12.58 14.93
CA ASN A 56 -2.62 11.58 15.45
C ASN A 56 -4.05 11.95 15.02
N ARG A 57 -4.44 11.55 13.81
CA ARG A 57 -5.76 11.84 13.24
C ARG A 57 -6.70 10.71 13.55
N ARG A 58 -7.76 11.02 14.30
CA ARG A 58 -8.93 10.15 14.40
C ARG A 58 -9.64 10.19 13.05
N MET A 59 -9.70 9.06 12.36
CA MET A 59 -10.64 8.91 11.24
C MET A 59 -12.07 8.89 11.80
N GLN A 60 -13.06 9.37 11.02
CA GLN A 60 -14.47 9.43 11.45
C GLN A 60 -15.03 8.05 11.88
N ALA A 61 -14.42 6.95 11.42
CA ALA A 61 -14.79 5.59 11.78
C ALA A 61 -14.16 5.07 13.11
N GLY A 62 -13.50 5.92 13.91
CA GLY A 62 -12.89 5.51 15.17
C GLY A 62 -11.56 4.74 15.04
N GLN A 63 -11.04 4.59 13.82
CA GLN A 63 -9.70 4.03 13.61
C GLN A 63 -8.62 5.02 14.05
N VAL A 64 -7.69 4.51 14.87
CA VAL A 64 -6.50 5.24 15.33
C VAL A 64 -5.33 4.82 14.43
N ILE A 65 -4.75 5.78 13.71
CA ILE A 65 -3.54 5.55 12.91
C ILE A 65 -2.35 5.60 13.86
N SER A 66 -1.80 4.44 14.24
CA SER A 66 -0.70 4.36 15.21
C SER A 66 0.71 4.39 14.58
N GLY A 67 0.83 4.83 13.33
CA GLY A 67 2.10 4.95 12.62
C GLY A 67 1.88 5.04 11.11
N ALA A 68 2.83 5.66 10.43
CA ALA A 68 2.89 5.71 8.98
C ALA A 68 4.28 5.29 8.50
N ILE A 69 4.32 4.63 7.36
CA ILE A 69 5.55 4.29 6.64
C ILE A 69 5.48 4.92 5.26
N LEU A 70 6.63 5.38 4.77
CA LEU A 70 6.79 5.78 3.39
C LEU A 70 7.40 4.60 2.64
N ILE A 71 6.77 4.19 1.55
CA ILE A 71 7.27 3.15 0.66
C ILE A 71 7.57 3.78 -0.69
N VAL A 72 8.83 3.68 -1.12
CA VAL A 72 9.24 4.04 -2.48
C VAL A 72 9.36 2.75 -3.28
N THR A 73 8.52 2.60 -4.29
CA THR A 73 8.44 1.37 -5.11
C THR A 73 8.09 1.70 -6.55
N THR A 74 8.43 0.79 -7.46
CA THR A 74 7.96 0.80 -8.86
C THR A 74 6.59 0.14 -9.02
N GLU A 75 6.14 -0.64 -8.02
CA GLU A 75 4.82 -1.27 -8.04
C GLU A 75 3.71 -0.21 -7.94
N ARG A 76 2.68 -0.35 -8.78
CA ARG A 76 1.59 0.61 -8.85
C ARG A 76 0.56 0.31 -7.77
N LEU A 77 0.79 0.90 -6.60
CA LEU A 77 -0.15 0.88 -5.47
C LEU A 77 -1.30 1.87 -5.73
N THR A 78 -2.48 1.62 -5.15
CA THR A 78 -3.62 2.55 -5.19
C THR A 78 -4.25 2.77 -3.82
N GLN A 79 -4.67 4.01 -3.53
CA GLN A 79 -5.47 4.36 -2.35
C GLN A 79 -6.97 4.01 -2.50
N GLY A 80 -7.33 3.34 -3.59
CA GLY A 80 -8.70 3.02 -3.96
C GLY A 80 -9.27 4.04 -4.95
N GLN A 81 -10.23 3.58 -5.75
CA GLN A 81 -10.96 4.38 -6.74
C GLN A 81 -12.42 3.89 -6.79
N THR A 82 -13.30 4.57 -7.53
CA THR A 82 -14.68 4.09 -7.71
C THR A 82 -14.69 2.64 -8.22
N GLY A 83 -15.22 1.72 -7.41
CA GLY A 83 -15.27 0.28 -7.72
C GLY A 83 -14.03 -0.53 -7.33
N ARG A 84 -13.04 0.03 -6.64
CA ARG A 84 -11.87 -0.71 -6.12
C ARG A 84 -11.41 -0.17 -4.77
N ASP A 85 -11.23 -1.04 -3.78
CA ASP A 85 -10.76 -0.64 -2.46
C ASP A 85 -9.27 -0.22 -2.50
N ALA A 86 -8.80 0.41 -1.42
CA ALA A 86 -7.39 0.71 -1.28
C ALA A 86 -6.59 -0.57 -1.15
N ASP A 87 -5.40 -0.57 -1.75
CA ASP A 87 -4.46 -1.66 -1.55
C ASP A 87 -4.01 -1.68 -0.07
N ILE A 88 -3.86 -2.88 0.48
CA ILE A 88 -3.31 -3.11 1.81
C ILE A 88 -1.90 -3.66 1.65
N VAL A 89 -0.91 -3.00 2.24
CA VAL A 89 0.48 -3.46 2.26
C VAL A 89 0.78 -4.12 3.60
N THR A 90 1.22 -5.37 3.58
CA THR A 90 1.71 -6.06 4.77
C THR A 90 3.23 -5.89 4.87
N TYR A 91 3.70 -5.31 5.97
CA TYR A 91 5.11 -5.15 6.30
C TYR A 91 5.35 -5.50 7.78
N GLN A 92 6.36 -6.33 8.07
CA GLN A 92 6.64 -6.83 9.42
C GLN A 92 5.39 -7.34 10.17
N ASN A 93 4.55 -8.12 9.48
CA ASN A 93 3.30 -8.68 10.02
C ASN A 93 2.29 -7.61 10.50
N ARG A 94 2.34 -6.41 9.92
CA ARG A 94 1.38 -5.32 10.13
C ARG A 94 0.81 -4.90 8.79
N ASP A 95 -0.49 -4.62 8.77
CA ASP A 95 -1.21 -4.18 7.59
C ASP A 95 -1.34 -2.65 7.56
N TYR A 96 -0.93 -2.06 6.45
CA TYR A 96 -0.96 -0.63 6.20
C TYR A 96 -1.90 -0.34 5.03
N ARG A 97 -2.86 0.55 5.21
CA ARG A 97 -3.71 1.03 4.12
C ARG A 97 -2.94 2.05 3.30
N VAL A 98 -2.90 1.87 1.98
CA VAL A 98 -2.26 2.82 1.07
C VAL A 98 -3.05 4.13 1.05
N THR A 99 -2.33 5.24 1.20
CA THR A 99 -2.80 6.60 1.00
C THR A 99 -1.75 7.34 0.18
N PHE A 100 -2.15 8.18 -0.77
CA PHE A 100 -1.22 9.10 -1.40
C PHE A 100 -1.09 10.36 -0.55
N VAL A 101 0.14 10.86 -0.41
CA VAL A 101 0.48 12.15 0.22
C VAL A 101 0.62 13.23 -0.84
#